data_AF-A0A6V2HUF5-F1
#
_entry.id   AF-A0A6V2HUF5-F1
#
_cell.length_a   1.000
_cell.length_b   1.000
_cell.length_c   1.000
_cell.angle_alpha   90.00
_cell.angle_beta   90.00
_cell.angle_gamma   90.00
#
_symmetry.space_group_name_H-M   'P 1'
#
loop_
_entity.id
_entity.type
_entity.pdbx_description
1 polymer ?
#
loop_
_entity_poly.entity_id
_entity_poly.type
_entity_poly.pdbx_seq_one_letter_code
_entity_poly.pdbx_strand_id
1 'polypeptide(L)'
;MCASTVSSKMLSAIAQTEGFHFEDTLTGFKWIGSRASALQKEHGYRVLLTYEEAIGFCCGDVIFDKDGISALGVMSELAYHVYANEGSSLAQHMQGLYDKYGEFVSNNGYYICYDTSIPLKIFDRIRNGGKYIQQVGEKYDVTSIRDLGCPGYDSEQPDGKPTLPTSSSSPMMTVRFANGCVAQFRASGTEPKFKYYIELRGKPGIKRDIVVEELKCMSDAVLEELIRPEENGLVKP
;
A
#
# COMPACT_ATOMS: atom_id res chain seq x y z
N MET A 1 -4.36 -5.45 -13.27
CA MET A 1 -4.99 -4.61 -12.23
C MET A 1 -3.99 -3.56 -11.77
N CYS A 2 -4.44 -2.41 -11.28
CA CYS A 2 -3.55 -1.38 -10.72
C CYS A 2 -4.08 -0.91 -9.37
N ALA A 3 -3.19 -0.55 -8.44
CA ALA A 3 -3.59 0.10 -7.21
C ALA A 3 -2.59 1.18 -6.78
N SER A 4 -3.04 2.14 -5.96
CA SER A 4 -2.08 3.08 -5.36
C SER A 4 -1.09 2.32 -4.47
N THR A 5 0.15 2.80 -4.38
CA THR A 5 1.17 2.19 -3.51
C THR A 5 0.65 2.03 -2.08
N VAL A 6 -0.06 3.03 -1.55
CA VAL A 6 -0.59 3.04 -0.17
C VAL A 6 -1.84 2.16 0.03
N SER A 7 -2.37 1.58 -1.05
CA SER A 7 -3.48 0.63 -0.99
C SER A 7 -3.02 -0.75 -0.52
N SER A 8 -3.99 -1.55 -0.06
CA SER A 8 -3.73 -2.94 0.35
C SER A 8 -3.02 -3.74 -0.74
N LYS A 9 -2.04 -4.55 -0.32
CA LYS A 9 -1.28 -5.46 -1.18
C LYS A 9 -2.00 -6.75 -1.49
N MET A 10 -3.26 -6.90 -1.05
CA MET A 10 -4.07 -8.06 -1.39
C MET A 10 -4.23 -8.24 -2.90
N LEU A 11 -4.44 -7.17 -3.69
CA LEU A 11 -4.52 -7.31 -5.16
C LEU A 11 -3.22 -7.83 -5.77
N SER A 12 -2.07 -7.44 -5.22
CA SER A 12 -0.77 -7.97 -5.66
C SER A 12 -0.62 -9.45 -5.31
N ALA A 13 -1.05 -9.86 -4.12
CA ALA A 13 -1.03 -11.26 -3.70
C ALA A 13 -1.96 -12.14 -4.56
N ILE A 14 -3.16 -11.65 -4.87
CA ILE A 14 -4.08 -12.34 -5.79
C ILE A 14 -3.42 -12.45 -7.17
N ALA A 15 -2.79 -11.39 -7.66
CA ALA A 15 -2.09 -11.39 -8.95
C ALA A 15 -0.99 -12.45 -9.02
N GLN A 16 -0.19 -12.56 -7.97
CA GLN A 16 0.87 -13.57 -7.85
C GLN A 16 0.31 -15.00 -7.87
N THR A 17 -0.81 -15.25 -7.19
CA THR A 17 -1.44 -16.58 -7.14
C THR A 17 -2.17 -16.94 -8.43
N GLU A 18 -2.91 -16.01 -9.02
CA GLU A 18 -3.78 -16.25 -10.18
C GLU A 18 -3.09 -15.98 -11.53
N GLY A 19 -1.88 -15.41 -11.51
CA GLY A 19 -1.07 -15.20 -12.70
C GLY A 19 -1.47 -14.01 -13.58
N PHE A 20 -2.20 -13.02 -13.05
CA PHE A 20 -2.50 -11.79 -13.78
C PHE A 20 -1.50 -10.67 -13.52
N HIS A 21 -1.42 -9.72 -14.46
CA HIS A 21 -0.55 -8.55 -14.33
C HIS A 21 -1.05 -7.57 -13.27
N PHE A 22 -0.17 -7.14 -12.37
CA PHE A 22 -0.43 -6.12 -11.36
C PHE A 22 0.69 -5.09 -11.32
N GLU A 23 0.32 -3.81 -11.21
CA GLU A 23 1.26 -2.72 -10.99
C GLU A 23 0.79 -1.77 -9.89
N ASP A 24 1.73 -1.39 -9.01
CA ASP A 24 1.57 -0.26 -8.10
C ASP A 24 1.66 1.05 -8.89
N THR A 25 0.89 2.07 -8.50
CA THR A 25 0.99 3.44 -9.01
C THR A 25 1.08 4.45 -7.87
N LEU A 26 1.47 5.70 -8.15
CA LEU A 26 1.36 6.76 -7.15
C LEU A 26 -0.09 6.98 -6.70
N THR A 27 -0.28 7.49 -5.49
CA THR A 27 -1.60 7.92 -5.02
C THR A 27 -2.16 9.06 -5.86
N GLY A 28 -3.45 9.00 -6.13
CA GLY A 28 -4.22 9.86 -7.01
C GLY A 28 -4.69 9.08 -8.23
N PHE A 29 -6.01 9.03 -8.44
CA PHE A 29 -6.60 8.22 -9.51
C PHE A 29 -6.15 8.59 -10.91
N LYS A 30 -5.66 9.82 -11.12
CA LYS A 30 -5.00 10.22 -12.37
C LYS A 30 -3.86 9.27 -12.75
N TRP A 31 -3.06 8.81 -11.78
CA TRP A 31 -1.95 7.90 -12.00
C TRP A 31 -2.45 6.48 -12.28
N ILE A 32 -3.42 6.03 -11.49
CA ILE A 32 -4.04 4.71 -11.61
C ILE A 32 -4.71 4.55 -12.98
N GLY A 33 -5.62 5.45 -13.33
CA GLY A 33 -6.38 5.42 -14.58
C GLY A 33 -5.49 5.59 -15.80
N SER A 34 -4.52 6.53 -15.75
CA SER A 34 -3.58 6.73 -16.85
C SER A 34 -2.71 5.49 -17.08
N ARG A 35 -2.23 4.84 -16.00
CA ARG A 35 -1.42 3.63 -16.14
C ARG A 35 -2.24 2.45 -16.63
N ALA A 36 -3.46 2.27 -16.13
CA ALA A 36 -4.37 1.23 -16.61
C ALA A 36 -4.71 1.39 -18.10
N SER A 37 -4.99 2.62 -18.55
CA SER A 37 -5.22 2.93 -19.97
C SER A 37 -3.97 2.68 -20.83
N ALA A 38 -2.79 3.07 -20.34
CA ALA A 38 -1.53 2.81 -21.02
C ALA A 38 -1.27 1.31 -21.19
N LEU A 39 -1.41 0.53 -20.11
CA LEU A 39 -1.27 -0.93 -20.12
C LEU A 39 -2.23 -1.62 -21.09
N GLN A 40 -3.48 -1.15 -21.20
CA GLN A 40 -4.42 -1.65 -22.21
C GLN A 40 -3.95 -1.35 -23.64
N LYS A 41 -3.48 -0.12 -23.91
CA LYS A 41 -3.03 0.30 -25.24
C LYS A 41 -1.72 -0.34 -25.69
N GLU A 42 -0.77 -0.45 -24.76
CA GLU A 42 0.60 -0.92 -25.02
C GLU A 42 0.67 -2.45 -25.11
N HIS A 43 -0.12 -3.16 -24.30
CA HIS A 43 -0.02 -4.62 -24.16
C HIS A 43 -1.32 -5.37 -24.45
N GLY A 44 -2.42 -4.68 -24.73
CA GLY A 44 -3.73 -5.31 -24.96
C GLY A 44 -4.35 -5.90 -23.68
N TYR A 45 -3.89 -5.49 -22.50
CA TYR A 45 -4.42 -6.01 -21.23
C TYR A 45 -5.88 -5.60 -21.02
N ARG A 46 -6.69 -6.55 -20.56
CA ARG A 46 -8.03 -6.27 -20.03
C ARG A 46 -7.91 -5.76 -18.60
N VAL A 47 -8.41 -4.55 -18.35
CA VAL A 47 -8.43 -3.99 -17.00
C VAL A 47 -9.63 -4.57 -16.26
N LEU A 48 -9.38 -5.28 -15.17
CA LEU A 48 -10.43 -5.93 -14.36
C LEU A 48 -10.86 -5.06 -13.18
N LEU A 49 -9.88 -4.49 -12.49
CA LEU A 49 -10.09 -3.64 -11.33
C LEU A 49 -8.92 -2.67 -11.20
N THR A 50 -9.24 -1.43 -10.86
CA THR A 50 -8.28 -0.50 -10.29
C THR A 50 -8.81 0.11 -9.00
N TYR A 51 -7.90 0.33 -8.05
CA TYR A 51 -8.26 0.55 -6.64
C TYR A 51 -7.36 1.59 -5.96
N GLU A 52 -7.96 2.43 -5.12
CA GLU A 52 -7.29 3.34 -4.20
C GLU A 52 -7.94 3.25 -2.82
N GLU A 53 -7.12 3.19 -1.76
CA GLU A 53 -7.54 3.08 -0.36
C GLU A 53 -8.57 4.14 0.04
N ALA A 54 -8.46 5.34 -0.52
CA ALA A 54 -9.39 6.45 -0.36
C ALA A 54 -10.70 6.25 -1.16
N ILE A 55 -11.32 5.07 -1.03
CA ILE A 55 -12.63 4.69 -1.58
C ILE A 55 -12.71 4.94 -3.11
N GLY A 56 -11.60 4.73 -3.81
CA GLY A 56 -11.53 4.85 -5.27
C GLY A 56 -11.62 3.48 -5.92
N PHE A 57 -12.69 3.21 -6.65
CA PHE A 57 -12.87 1.95 -7.37
C PHE A 57 -13.22 2.23 -8.83
N CYS A 58 -12.66 1.43 -9.73
CA CYS A 58 -13.04 1.36 -11.13
C CYS A 58 -13.04 -0.11 -11.54
N CYS A 59 -14.21 -0.62 -11.85
CA CYS A 59 -14.44 -2.00 -12.27
C CYS A 59 -14.45 -2.06 -13.80
N GLY A 60 -13.55 -2.84 -14.38
CA GLY A 60 -13.45 -2.96 -15.83
C GLY A 60 -12.68 -1.82 -16.51
N ASP A 61 -13.01 -1.60 -17.78
CA ASP A 61 -12.36 -0.66 -18.71
C ASP A 61 -13.37 0.29 -19.38
N VAL A 62 -14.58 0.44 -18.82
CA VAL A 62 -15.62 1.35 -19.34
C VAL A 62 -15.15 2.80 -19.29
N ILE A 63 -14.58 3.20 -18.15
CA ILE A 63 -13.88 4.48 -17.96
C ILE A 63 -12.65 4.26 -17.10
N PHE A 64 -11.63 5.10 -17.27
CA PHE A 64 -10.41 5.07 -16.47
C PHE A 64 -10.44 6.12 -15.35
N ASP A 65 -11.58 6.23 -14.67
CA ASP A 65 -11.79 7.10 -13.51
C ASP A 65 -12.62 6.38 -12.44
N LYS A 66 -12.70 6.95 -11.24
CA LYS A 66 -13.50 6.39 -10.14
C LYS A 66 -14.97 6.33 -10.55
N ASP A 67 -15.58 5.18 -10.36
CA ASP A 67 -17.01 4.99 -10.60
C ASP A 67 -17.65 4.21 -9.45
N GLY A 68 -18.20 4.98 -8.49
CA GLY A 68 -18.91 4.40 -7.36
C GLY A 68 -20.23 3.72 -7.75
N ILE A 69 -20.87 4.12 -8.86
CA ILE A 69 -22.15 3.55 -9.30
C ILE A 69 -21.90 2.18 -9.95
N SER A 70 -20.90 2.08 -10.83
CA SER A 70 -20.49 0.79 -11.39
C SER A 70 -19.97 -0.14 -10.28
N ALA A 71 -19.19 0.37 -9.32
CA ALA A 71 -18.73 -0.42 -8.18
C ALA A 71 -19.91 -0.93 -7.31
N LEU A 72 -20.93 -0.10 -7.08
CA LEU A 72 -22.16 -0.51 -6.39
C LEU A 72 -22.88 -1.63 -7.15
N GLY A 73 -23.00 -1.54 -8.47
CA GLY A 73 -23.59 -2.58 -9.31
C GLY A 73 -22.86 -3.91 -9.16
N VAL A 74 -21.53 -3.91 -9.32
CA VAL A 74 -20.69 -5.11 -9.15
C VAL A 74 -20.80 -5.69 -7.75
N MET A 75 -20.78 -4.85 -6.71
CA MET A 75 -20.93 -5.31 -5.33
C MET A 75 -22.34 -5.86 -5.04
N SER A 76 -23.37 -5.32 -5.68
CA SER A 76 -24.75 -5.82 -5.55
C SER A 76 -24.91 -7.20 -6.20
N GLU A 77 -24.30 -7.41 -7.36
CA GLU A 77 -24.26 -8.72 -8.02
C GLU A 77 -23.48 -9.74 -7.18
N LEU A 78 -22.32 -9.36 -6.64
CA LEU A 78 -21.53 -10.21 -5.74
C LEU A 78 -22.33 -10.57 -4.49
N ALA A 79 -22.98 -9.59 -3.85
CA ALA A 79 -23.81 -9.83 -2.68
C ALA A 79 -24.94 -10.82 -3.00
N TYR A 80 -25.68 -10.58 -4.09
CA TYR A 80 -26.73 -11.51 -4.51
C TYR A 80 -26.19 -12.92 -4.72
N HIS A 81 -25.07 -13.08 -5.41
CA HIS A 81 -24.45 -14.38 -5.64
C HIS A 81 -24.09 -15.09 -4.32
N VAL A 82 -23.40 -14.40 -3.42
CA VAL A 82 -22.95 -14.97 -2.14
C VAL A 82 -24.12 -15.36 -1.24
N TYR A 83 -25.14 -14.51 -1.13
CA TYR A 83 -26.29 -14.78 -0.26
C TYR A 83 -27.27 -15.78 -0.88
N ALA A 84 -27.63 -15.62 -2.15
CA ALA A 84 -28.68 -16.42 -2.79
C ALA A 84 -28.18 -17.76 -3.33
N ASN A 85 -26.97 -17.81 -3.90
CA ASN A 85 -26.46 -19.02 -4.57
C ASN A 85 -25.55 -19.85 -3.66
N GLU A 86 -24.68 -19.19 -2.87
CA GLU A 86 -23.75 -19.90 -1.98
C GLU A 86 -24.32 -20.14 -0.56
N GLY A 87 -25.40 -19.44 -0.19
CA GLY A 87 -25.95 -19.50 1.18
C GLY A 87 -24.98 -19.00 2.25
N SER A 88 -24.06 -18.10 1.87
CA SER A 88 -23.00 -17.56 2.72
C SER A 88 -23.24 -16.08 3.01
N SER A 89 -22.31 -15.44 3.70
CA SER A 89 -22.28 -13.98 3.92
C SER A 89 -21.05 -13.36 3.29
N LEU A 90 -21.09 -12.06 2.99
CA LEU A 90 -19.92 -11.34 2.48
C LEU A 90 -18.72 -11.41 3.44
N ALA A 91 -18.97 -11.46 4.75
CA ALA A 91 -17.91 -11.62 5.75
C ALA A 91 -17.23 -13.00 5.64
N GLN A 92 -18.01 -14.07 5.49
CA GLN A 92 -17.48 -15.42 5.27
C GLN A 92 -16.77 -15.54 3.92
N HIS A 93 -17.33 -14.93 2.87
CA HIS A 93 -16.70 -14.91 1.55
C HIS A 93 -15.35 -14.18 1.60
N MET A 94 -15.27 -13.03 2.29
CA MET A 94 -14.01 -12.30 2.53
C MET A 94 -13.01 -13.13 3.33
N GLN A 95 -13.47 -13.85 4.37
CA GLN A 95 -12.60 -14.74 5.12
C GLN A 95 -12.04 -15.86 4.23
N GLY A 96 -12.83 -16.43 3.32
CA GLY A 96 -12.35 -17.42 2.35
C GLY A 96 -11.26 -16.85 1.42
N LEU A 97 -11.35 -15.56 1.06
CA LEU A 97 -10.27 -14.88 0.32
C LEU A 97 -9.01 -14.73 1.17
N TYR A 98 -9.13 -14.42 2.46
CA TYR A 98 -7.98 -14.38 3.37
C TYR A 98 -7.36 -15.76 3.58
N ASP A 99 -8.17 -16.80 3.69
CA ASP A 99 -7.70 -18.18 3.81
C ASP A 99 -6.95 -18.62 2.54
N LYS A 100 -7.29 -18.09 1.37
CA LYS A 100 -6.62 -18.40 0.10
C LYS A 100 -5.37 -17.56 -0.14
N TYR A 101 -5.44 -16.23 0.04
CA TYR A 101 -4.40 -15.31 -0.38
C TYR A 101 -3.53 -14.77 0.77
N GLY A 102 -3.92 -15.03 2.02
CA GLY A 102 -3.27 -14.51 3.23
C GLY A 102 -4.17 -13.52 3.97
N GLU A 103 -3.95 -13.40 5.27
CA GLU A 103 -4.74 -12.54 6.16
C GLU A 103 -4.18 -11.11 6.15
N PHE A 104 -4.93 -10.15 5.63
CA PHE A 104 -4.47 -8.76 5.52
C PHE A 104 -5.03 -7.90 6.65
N VAL A 105 -4.12 -7.26 7.39
CA VAL A 105 -4.43 -6.31 8.45
C VAL A 105 -3.58 -5.06 8.25
N SER A 106 -4.13 -3.89 8.56
CA SER A 106 -3.46 -2.62 8.34
C SER A 106 -3.59 -1.68 9.53
N ASN A 107 -2.53 -0.92 9.79
CA ASN A 107 -2.48 0.22 10.69
C ASN A 107 -2.13 1.45 9.86
N ASN A 108 -3.16 2.21 9.50
CA ASN A 108 -3.03 3.41 8.68
C ASN A 108 -3.37 4.62 9.55
N GLY A 109 -2.57 5.66 9.45
CA GLY A 109 -2.77 6.84 10.27
C GLY A 109 -1.94 8.02 9.80
N TYR A 110 -1.95 9.06 10.61
CA TYR A 110 -1.16 10.24 10.36
C TYR A 110 -0.76 10.91 11.66
N TYR A 111 0.32 11.67 11.58
CA TYR A 111 0.67 12.68 12.56
C TYR A 111 0.38 14.07 11.98
N ILE A 112 -0.01 15.00 12.85
CA ILE A 112 -0.04 16.42 12.52
C ILE A 112 1.41 16.92 12.45
N CYS A 113 1.75 17.55 11.33
CA CYS A 113 3.09 18.02 11.00
C CYS A 113 2.97 19.39 10.32
N TYR A 114 3.12 20.47 11.09
CA TYR A 114 3.03 21.84 10.56
C TYR A 114 4.31 22.29 9.83
N ASP A 115 5.46 21.78 10.27
CA ASP A 115 6.75 22.08 9.64
C ASP A 115 6.98 21.14 8.46
N THR A 116 6.94 21.68 7.23
CA THR A 116 7.14 20.93 5.99
C THR A 116 8.59 20.44 5.78
N SER A 117 9.54 20.91 6.59
CA SER A 117 10.93 20.43 6.58
C SER A 117 11.11 19.10 7.33
N ILE A 118 10.24 18.78 8.29
CA ILE A 118 10.36 17.57 9.13
C ILE A 118 10.27 16.28 8.32
N PRO A 119 9.32 16.09 7.38
CA PRO A 119 9.29 14.88 6.55
C PRO A 119 10.57 14.67 5.75
N LEU A 120 11.16 15.75 5.23
CA LEU A 120 12.43 15.69 4.50
C LEU A 120 13.58 15.26 5.43
N LYS A 121 13.68 15.85 6.63
CA LYS A 121 14.67 15.44 7.65
C LYS A 121 14.52 13.97 8.05
N ILE A 122 13.28 13.49 8.23
CA ILE A 122 13.00 12.08 8.54
C ILE A 122 13.51 11.18 7.41
N PHE A 123 13.19 11.49 6.16
CA PHE A 123 13.64 10.70 5.03
C PHE A 123 15.15 10.76 4.81
N ASP A 124 15.78 11.92 4.97
CA ASP A 124 17.24 12.05 4.88
C ASP A 124 17.95 11.22 5.95
N ARG A 125 17.40 11.18 7.18
CA ARG A 125 17.90 10.29 8.23
C ARG A 125 17.80 8.82 7.82
N ILE A 126 16.65 8.39 7.30
CA ILE A 126 16.44 6.99 6.91
C ILE A 126 17.35 6.60 5.72
N ARG A 127 17.58 7.53 4.78
CA ARG A 127 18.55 7.34 3.69
C ARG A 127 19.96 7.08 4.20
N ASN A 128 20.36 7.75 5.29
CA ASN A 128 21.66 7.55 5.94
C ASN A 128 22.85 7.53 4.95
N GLY A 129 22.88 8.49 4.03
CA GLY A 129 23.91 8.55 2.98
C GLY A 129 23.92 7.35 2.01
N GLY A 130 22.76 6.72 1.78
CA GLY A 130 22.60 5.52 0.95
C GLY A 130 22.75 4.20 1.72
N LYS A 131 23.12 4.24 2.99
CA LYS A 131 23.21 3.06 3.86
C LYS A 131 21.89 2.85 4.59
N TYR A 132 20.87 2.49 3.82
CA TYR A 132 19.56 2.20 4.37
C TYR A 132 19.61 1.07 5.41
N ILE A 133 18.72 1.19 6.39
CA ILE A 133 18.56 0.20 7.45
C ILE A 133 18.24 -1.19 6.86
N GLN A 134 18.77 -2.22 7.52
CA GLN A 134 18.56 -3.62 7.15
C GLN A 134 17.61 -4.34 8.11
N GLN A 135 17.31 -3.71 9.24
CA GLN A 135 16.48 -4.27 10.30
C GLN A 135 15.82 -3.11 11.06
N VAL A 136 14.62 -3.37 11.58
CA VAL A 136 13.91 -2.51 12.53
C VAL A 136 13.70 -3.30 13.82
N GLY A 137 14.11 -2.71 14.94
CA GLY A 137 14.31 -3.38 16.20
C GLY A 137 15.31 -4.53 16.08
N GLU A 138 15.22 -5.50 16.99
CA GLU A 138 16.03 -6.73 16.95
C GLU A 138 15.31 -7.88 16.22
N LYS A 139 14.16 -7.61 15.57
CA LYS A 139 13.22 -8.65 15.11
C LYS A 139 12.80 -8.56 13.65
N TYR A 140 12.72 -7.37 13.06
CA TYR A 140 12.07 -7.20 11.75
C TYR A 140 13.07 -6.89 10.65
N ASP A 141 13.44 -7.90 9.88
CA ASP A 141 14.38 -7.77 8.77
C ASP A 141 13.74 -7.04 7.58
N VAL A 142 14.45 -6.03 7.07
CA VAL A 142 14.07 -5.28 5.87
C VAL A 142 14.57 -6.03 4.64
N THR A 143 13.66 -6.30 3.71
CA THR A 143 13.97 -7.01 2.46
C THR A 143 14.14 -6.08 1.27
N SER A 144 13.38 -4.97 1.23
CA SER A 144 13.53 -3.99 0.18
C SER A 144 13.07 -2.60 0.60
N ILE A 145 13.64 -1.59 -0.06
CA ILE A 145 13.31 -0.18 0.12
C ILE A 145 13.12 0.45 -1.26
N ARG A 146 11.99 1.14 -1.41
CA ARG A 146 11.72 2.05 -2.50
C ARG A 146 11.55 3.46 -1.95
N ASP A 147 12.48 4.34 -2.27
CA ASP A 147 12.51 5.76 -1.94
C ASP A 147 12.25 6.58 -3.21
N LEU A 148 11.12 7.26 -3.24
CA LEU A 148 10.70 8.14 -4.33
C LEU A 148 11.11 9.60 -4.09
N GLY A 149 12.13 9.85 -3.26
CA GLY A 149 12.85 11.12 -3.23
C GLY A 149 13.64 11.36 -4.52
N CYS A 150 14.30 12.51 -4.65
CA CYS A 150 15.22 12.80 -5.74
C CYS A 150 16.67 12.64 -5.23
N PRO A 151 17.54 11.81 -5.84
CA PRO A 151 17.40 11.16 -7.17
C PRO A 151 16.56 9.88 -7.21
N GLY A 152 16.18 9.34 -6.05
CA GLY A 152 15.35 8.14 -5.92
C GLY A 152 16.17 6.86 -5.86
N TYR A 153 15.61 5.84 -5.23
CA TYR A 153 16.26 4.54 -5.06
C TYR A 153 15.22 3.43 -4.94
N ASP A 154 15.42 2.31 -5.64
CA ASP A 154 14.59 1.12 -5.48
C ASP A 154 15.47 -0.14 -5.50
N SER A 155 15.60 -0.79 -4.35
CA SER A 155 16.45 -1.98 -4.20
C SER A 155 15.92 -3.21 -4.94
N GLU A 156 14.65 -3.20 -5.38
CA GLU A 156 14.06 -4.29 -6.16
C GLU A 156 14.40 -4.16 -7.66
N GLN A 157 14.96 -3.02 -8.10
CA GLN A 157 15.29 -2.76 -9.50
C GLN A 157 16.79 -3.01 -9.77
N PRO A 158 17.15 -3.68 -10.88
CA PRO A 158 18.56 -4.02 -11.18
C PRO A 158 19.50 -2.81 -11.28
N ASP A 159 18.98 -1.65 -11.71
CA ASP A 159 19.74 -0.40 -11.83
C ASP A 159 19.58 0.52 -10.61
N GLY A 160 18.87 0.06 -9.58
CA GLY A 160 18.58 0.81 -8.36
C GLY A 160 17.61 1.97 -8.55
N LYS A 161 16.98 2.13 -9.72
CA LYS A 161 16.10 3.28 -10.01
C LYS A 161 14.63 2.91 -9.87
N PRO A 162 13.81 3.73 -9.19
CA PRO A 162 12.37 3.47 -9.12
C PRO A 162 11.70 3.53 -10.50
N THR A 163 10.73 2.64 -10.71
CA THR A 163 9.84 2.68 -11.89
C THR A 163 8.75 3.75 -11.77
N LEU A 164 8.51 4.24 -10.54
CA LEU A 164 7.56 5.30 -10.25
C LEU A 164 8.24 6.68 -10.27
N PRO A 165 7.51 7.75 -10.62
CA PRO A 165 8.05 9.10 -10.59
C PRO A 165 8.58 9.49 -9.19
N THR A 166 9.74 10.13 -9.19
CA THR A 166 10.42 10.66 -7.99
C THR A 166 10.09 12.14 -7.76
N SER A 167 10.11 12.60 -6.50
CA SER A 167 9.89 14.00 -6.14
C SER A 167 10.80 14.45 -4.99
N SER A 168 11.51 15.56 -5.17
CA SER A 168 12.29 16.20 -4.10
C SER A 168 11.40 16.89 -3.05
N SER A 169 10.23 17.39 -3.45
CA SER A 169 9.33 18.16 -2.57
C SER A 169 8.24 17.31 -1.92
N SER A 170 7.97 16.12 -2.44
CA SER A 170 6.98 15.19 -1.87
C SER A 170 7.45 13.75 -1.98
N PRO A 171 8.60 13.41 -1.36
CA PRO A 171 9.10 12.04 -1.32
C PRO A 171 8.09 11.11 -0.63
N MET A 172 8.10 9.87 -1.09
CA MET A 172 7.39 8.76 -0.47
C MET A 172 8.37 7.61 -0.33
N MET A 173 8.28 6.88 0.78
CA MET A 173 9.14 5.73 1.01
C MET A 173 8.32 4.51 1.34
N THR A 174 8.70 3.38 0.76
CA THR A 174 8.15 2.05 1.03
C THR A 174 9.28 1.18 1.57
N VAL A 175 9.03 0.54 2.70
CA VAL A 175 9.93 -0.43 3.34
C VAL A 175 9.18 -1.75 3.40
N ARG A 176 9.75 -2.80 2.81
CA ARG A 176 9.21 -4.17 2.87
C ARG A 176 10.03 -5.00 3.84
N PHE A 177 9.35 -5.93 4.50
CA PHE A 177 9.93 -6.79 5.53
C PHE A 177 9.78 -8.26 5.20
N ALA A 178 10.67 -9.09 5.74
CA ALA A 178 10.72 -10.53 5.47
C ALA A 178 9.46 -11.29 5.93
N ASN A 179 8.76 -10.78 6.96
CA ASN A 179 7.51 -11.38 7.45
C ASN A 179 6.27 -11.03 6.59
N GLY A 180 6.45 -10.29 5.49
CA GLY A 180 5.34 -9.88 4.62
C GLY A 180 4.71 -8.55 5.00
N CYS A 181 5.28 -7.82 5.96
CA CYS A 181 4.85 -6.45 6.25
C CYS A 181 5.37 -5.47 5.18
N VAL A 182 4.58 -4.43 4.93
CA VAL A 182 4.92 -3.30 4.08
C VAL A 182 4.56 -2.02 4.83
N ALA A 183 5.56 -1.19 5.13
CA ALA A 183 5.38 0.12 5.73
C ALA A 183 5.64 1.22 4.69
N GLN A 184 4.75 2.21 4.65
CA GLN A 184 4.79 3.27 3.66
C GLN A 184 4.57 4.62 4.32
N PHE A 185 5.35 5.60 3.91
CA PHE A 185 5.39 6.91 4.53
C PHE A 185 5.36 7.99 3.48
N ARG A 186 4.60 9.06 3.74
CA ARG A 186 4.55 10.24 2.88
C ARG A 186 4.11 11.48 3.63
N ALA A 187 4.63 12.62 3.22
CA ALA A 187 3.99 13.89 3.56
C ALA A 187 2.70 14.09 2.74
N SER A 188 1.71 14.75 3.34
CA SER A 188 0.59 15.31 2.59
C SER A 188 1.03 16.63 1.96
N GLY A 189 0.75 16.82 0.66
CA GLY A 189 1.09 18.06 -0.04
C GLY A 189 0.11 19.21 0.22
N THR A 190 -1.10 18.89 0.69
CA THR A 190 -2.20 19.86 0.86
C THR A 190 -2.65 20.01 2.32
N GLU A 191 -2.20 19.12 3.21
CA GLU A 191 -2.58 19.11 4.62
C GLU A 191 -1.30 19.06 5.48
N PRO A 192 -1.29 19.63 6.70
CA PRO A 192 -0.15 19.55 7.61
C PRO A 192 -0.09 18.15 8.26
N LYS A 193 0.08 17.11 7.43
CA LYS A 193 0.00 15.71 7.86
C LYS A 193 1.18 14.90 7.33
N PHE A 194 1.78 14.12 8.20
CA PHE A 194 2.68 13.02 7.85
C PHE A 194 1.90 11.71 7.93
N LYS A 195 1.63 11.07 6.79
CA LYS A 195 0.79 9.87 6.69
C LYS A 195 1.66 8.62 6.68
N TYR A 196 1.19 7.57 7.37
CA TYR A 196 1.79 6.25 7.36
C TYR A 196 0.74 5.19 7.05
N TYR A 197 1.18 4.13 6.38
CA TYR A 197 0.37 2.97 6.03
C TYR A 197 1.21 1.73 6.28
N ILE A 198 0.85 0.94 7.28
CA ILE A 198 1.59 -0.27 7.67
C ILE A 198 0.64 -1.44 7.52
N GLU A 199 0.92 -2.34 6.58
CA GLU A 199 0.12 -3.52 6.33
C GLU A 199 0.94 -4.78 6.60
N LEU A 200 0.34 -5.77 7.24
CA LEU A 200 0.91 -7.11 7.38
C LEU A 200 0.02 -8.11 6.66
N ARG A 201 0.64 -8.91 5.79
CA ARG A 201 0.05 -10.11 5.20
C ARG A 201 0.44 -11.32 6.04
N GLY A 202 -0.46 -11.76 6.91
CA GLY A 202 -0.36 -13.04 7.59
C GLY A 202 -0.40 -14.21 6.60
N LYS A 203 0.30 -15.30 6.93
CA LYS A 203 0.25 -16.52 6.12
C LYS A 203 -1.18 -17.09 6.11
N PRO A 204 -1.63 -17.70 4.98
CA PRO A 204 -2.88 -18.45 4.92
C PRO A 204 -3.08 -19.38 6.13
N GLY A 205 -4.27 -19.34 6.74
CA GLY A 205 -4.64 -20.18 7.89
C GLY A 205 -4.19 -19.68 9.27
N ILE A 206 -3.43 -18.59 9.35
CA ILE A 206 -3.13 -17.92 10.63
C ILE A 206 -4.34 -17.08 11.05
N LYS A 207 -4.76 -17.20 12.31
CA LYS A 207 -5.90 -16.43 12.85
C LYS A 207 -5.61 -14.93 12.82
N ARG A 208 -6.60 -14.15 12.37
CA ARG A 208 -6.55 -12.68 12.31
C ARG A 208 -6.02 -12.02 13.57
N ASP A 209 -6.46 -12.44 14.76
CA ASP A 209 -6.04 -11.82 16.03
C ASP A 209 -4.52 -11.90 16.26
N ILE A 210 -3.88 -12.99 15.84
CA ILE A 210 -2.43 -13.17 15.93
C ILE A 210 -1.73 -12.18 14.98
N VAL A 211 -2.25 -12.05 13.76
CA VAL A 211 -1.70 -11.12 12.75
C VAL A 211 -1.89 -9.67 13.20
N VAL A 212 -3.01 -9.34 13.84
CA VAL A 212 -3.28 -8.02 14.42
C VAL A 212 -2.31 -7.70 15.55
N GLU A 213 -2.07 -8.62 16.48
CA GLU A 213 -1.09 -8.42 17.56
C GLU A 213 0.33 -8.23 17.02
N GLU A 214 0.74 -9.04 16.04
CA GLU A 214 2.05 -8.88 15.40
C GLU A 214 2.16 -7.52 14.69
N LEU A 215 1.15 -7.14 13.91
CA LEU A 215 1.12 -5.84 13.23
C LEU A 215 1.20 -4.69 14.23
N LYS A 216 0.54 -4.79 15.39
CA LYS A 216 0.59 -3.76 16.44
C LYS A 216 2.02 -3.57 16.94
N CYS A 217 2.68 -4.65 17.38
CA CYS A 217 4.07 -4.59 17.86
C CYS A 217 5.03 -4.08 16.77
N MET A 218 4.81 -4.49 15.53
CA MET A 218 5.62 -4.06 14.40
C MET A 218 5.40 -2.59 14.06
N SER A 219 4.15 -2.12 14.07
CA SER A 219 3.82 -0.72 13.82
C SER A 219 4.49 0.19 14.84
N ASP A 220 4.44 -0.18 16.12
CA ASP A 220 5.07 0.60 17.18
C ASP A 220 6.59 0.68 16.96
N ALA A 221 7.26 -0.45 16.69
CA ALA A 221 8.70 -0.46 16.42
C ALA A 221 9.09 0.36 15.17
N VAL A 222 8.33 0.21 14.09
CA VAL A 222 8.55 0.93 12.82
C VAL A 222 8.36 2.43 12.99
N LEU A 223 7.30 2.85 13.67
CA LEU A 223 7.02 4.27 13.89
C LEU A 223 8.06 4.87 14.84
N GLU A 224 8.37 4.21 15.95
CA GLU A 224 9.36 4.73 16.91
C GLU A 224 10.77 4.80 16.32
N GLU A 225 11.23 3.79 15.58
CA GLU A 225 12.61 3.81 15.08
C GLU A 225 12.79 4.64 13.81
N LEU A 226 11.87 4.50 12.85
CA LEU A 226 12.00 5.16 11.54
C LEU A 226 11.46 6.57 11.56
N ILE A 227 10.34 6.81 12.26
CA ILE A 227 9.67 8.10 12.24
C ILE A 227 10.12 8.94 13.44
N ARG A 228 10.32 8.33 14.61
CA ARG A 228 10.64 9.02 15.88
C ARG A 228 9.70 10.20 16.13
N PRO A 229 8.40 9.95 16.36
CA PRO A 229 7.40 11.00 16.36
C PRO A 229 7.69 12.08 17.42
N GLU A 230 8.10 11.67 18.62
CA GLU A 230 8.41 12.59 19.72
C GLU A 230 9.61 13.49 19.41
N GLU A 231 10.73 12.92 18.93
CA GLU A 231 11.94 13.68 18.56
C GLU A 231 11.66 14.70 17.44
N ASN A 232 10.74 14.35 16.53
CA ASN A 232 10.38 15.19 15.40
C ASN A 232 9.20 16.13 15.68
N GLY A 233 8.68 16.18 16.91
CA GLY A 233 7.56 17.05 17.28
C GLY A 233 6.25 16.72 16.56
N LEU A 234 6.07 15.46 16.15
CA LEU A 234 4.87 14.98 15.47
C LEU A 234 3.77 14.68 16.49
N VAL A 235 2.58 15.23 16.25
CA VAL A 235 1.45 15.14 17.20
C VAL A 235 0.41 14.15 16.69
N LYS A 236 -0.13 13.31 17.59
CA LYS A 236 -1.25 12.43 17.24
C LYS A 236 -2.53 13.26 17.00
N PRO A 237 -3.43 12.82 16.11
CA PRO A 237 -4.68 13.53 15.83
C PRO A 237 -5.59 13.71 17.04
#